data_AF-A0A7C3UCR6-F1
#
_entry.id   AF-A0A7C3UCR6-F1
#
_cell.length_a   1.000
_cell.length_b   1.000
_cell.length_c   1.000
_cell.angle_alpha   90.00
_cell.angle_beta   90.00
_cell.angle_gamma   90.00
#
_symmetry.space_group_name_H-M   'P 1'
#
loop_
_entity.id
_entity.type
_entity.pdbx_description
1 polymer ?
#
loop_
_entity_poly.entity_id
_entity_poly.type
_entity_poly.pdbx_seq_one_letter_code
_entity_poly.pdbx_strand_id
1 'polypeptide(L)'
;MELIRKYSKKGIIPKEEIDEELLLFFDQEKLAFPVSSFKDSLSWNMRFLILTDLEIPYIIRYIFLNDFDWRKAVKEYFKKIGEKKPEDFVEIVKKIVKRRNKFLISGNDITDICMEFGRDSGVVIAELKGAGIISPYWGCGKLTAKLEKIYGGPLYEINRFLIKLVELT
;
A
#
# COMPACT_ATOMS: atom_id res chain seq x y z
N MET A 1 -3.31 -10.99 -13.61
CA MET A 1 -2.02 -10.24 -13.63
C MET A 1 -1.81 -9.46 -14.93
N GLU A 2 -2.20 -9.99 -16.09
CA GLU A 2 -2.04 -9.29 -17.39
C GLU A 2 -2.76 -7.93 -17.45
N LEU A 3 -3.98 -7.83 -16.89
CA LEU A 3 -4.71 -6.57 -16.80
C LEU A 3 -3.94 -5.48 -16.06
N ILE A 4 -3.36 -5.81 -14.91
CA ILE A 4 -2.52 -4.86 -14.14
C ILE A 4 -1.35 -4.41 -15.01
N ARG A 5 -0.65 -5.32 -15.68
CA ARG A 5 0.47 -4.98 -16.59
C ARG A 5 0.03 -4.05 -17.72
N LYS A 6 -1.07 -4.40 -18.41
CA LYS A 6 -1.68 -3.61 -19.50
C LYS A 6 -2.00 -2.19 -19.05
N TYR A 7 -2.52 -2.04 -17.84
CA TYR A 7 -3.00 -0.76 -17.31
C TYR A 7 -2.02 -0.04 -16.37
N SER A 8 -0.84 -0.60 -16.08
CA SER A 8 0.13 -0.03 -15.12
C SER A 8 0.56 1.41 -15.47
N LYS A 9 0.67 1.75 -16.76
CA LYS A 9 0.99 3.13 -17.17
C LYS A 9 -0.16 4.10 -16.90
N LYS A 10 -1.41 3.71 -17.19
CA LYS A 10 -2.61 4.55 -17.04
C LYS A 10 -3.09 4.62 -15.58
N GLY A 11 -2.93 3.54 -14.82
CA GLY A 11 -3.35 3.42 -13.43
C GLY A 11 -4.83 3.12 -13.21
N ILE A 12 -5.62 2.96 -14.28
CA ILE A 12 -7.05 2.65 -14.22
C ILE A 12 -7.35 1.41 -15.08
N ILE A 13 -8.06 0.44 -14.53
CA ILE A 13 -8.64 -0.70 -15.25
C ILE A 13 -10.12 -0.37 -15.51
N PRO A 14 -10.59 -0.34 -16.77
CA PRO A 14 -11.99 -0.10 -17.10
C PRO A 14 -12.88 -1.24 -16.59
N LYS A 15 -14.07 -0.90 -16.07
CA LYS A 15 -15.05 -1.87 -15.56
C LYS A 15 -15.40 -2.98 -16.56
N GLU A 16 -15.33 -2.72 -17.86
CA GLU A 16 -15.66 -3.68 -18.92
C GLU A 16 -14.67 -4.85 -19.01
N GLU A 17 -13.47 -4.72 -18.42
CA GLU A 17 -12.47 -5.78 -18.35
C GLU A 17 -12.45 -6.52 -17.00
N ILE A 18 -13.45 -6.28 -16.14
CA ILE A 18 -13.50 -6.79 -14.77
C ILE A 18 -14.79 -7.57 -14.56
N ASP A 19 -14.65 -8.77 -14.02
CA ASP A 19 -15.75 -9.55 -13.44
C ASP A 19 -15.64 -9.59 -11.91
N GLU A 20 -16.62 -10.20 -11.26
CA GLU A 20 -16.71 -10.29 -9.80
C GLU A 20 -15.53 -11.08 -9.18
N GLU A 21 -15.04 -12.10 -9.86
CA GLU A 21 -13.92 -12.92 -9.40
C GLU A 21 -12.61 -12.10 -9.40
N LEU A 22 -12.35 -11.38 -10.49
CA LEU A 22 -11.22 -10.47 -10.62
C LEU A 22 -11.30 -9.33 -9.61
N LEU A 23 -12.49 -8.77 -9.38
CA LEU A 23 -12.71 -7.74 -8.37
C LEU A 23 -12.33 -8.24 -6.98
N LEU A 24 -12.82 -9.43 -6.60
CA LEU A 24 -12.50 -10.06 -5.31
C LEU A 24 -11.02 -10.37 -5.19
N PHE A 25 -10.39 -10.91 -6.24
CA PHE A 25 -8.95 -11.18 -6.25
C PHE A 25 -8.12 -9.90 -6.10
N PHE A 26 -8.45 -8.84 -6.83
CA PHE A 26 -7.73 -7.57 -6.75
C PHE A 26 -7.85 -6.90 -5.39
N ASP A 27 -9.03 -6.94 -4.76
CA ASP A 27 -9.18 -6.44 -3.40
C ASP A 27 -8.39 -7.31 -2.40
N GLN A 28 -8.51 -8.63 -2.46
CA GLN A 28 -7.84 -9.53 -1.52
C GLN A 28 -6.32 -9.39 -1.54
N GLU A 29 -5.74 -9.17 -2.72
CA GLU A 29 -4.30 -9.00 -2.93
C GLU A 29 -3.83 -7.54 -2.87
N LYS A 30 -4.76 -6.59 -2.72
CA LYS A 30 -4.50 -5.14 -2.71
C LYS A 30 -3.81 -4.66 -3.99
N LEU A 31 -4.22 -5.22 -5.14
CA LEU A 31 -3.68 -4.93 -6.47
C LEU A 31 -4.37 -3.75 -7.15
N ALA A 32 -5.68 -3.65 -7.00
CA ALA A 32 -6.49 -2.55 -7.54
C ALA A 32 -7.77 -2.39 -6.71
N PHE A 33 -8.32 -1.18 -6.68
CA PHE A 33 -9.47 -0.84 -5.84
C PHE A 33 -10.52 -0.06 -6.60
N PRO A 34 -11.82 -0.24 -6.29
CA PRO A 34 -12.88 0.64 -6.77
C PRO A 34 -12.57 2.11 -6.51
N VAL A 35 -12.73 2.98 -7.50
CA VAL A 35 -12.49 4.43 -7.35
C VAL A 35 -13.39 5.08 -6.29
N SER A 36 -14.57 4.51 -6.03
CA SER A 36 -15.53 4.99 -5.04
C SER A 36 -15.23 4.48 -3.62
N SER A 37 -15.34 5.37 -2.64
CA SER A 37 -15.17 5.06 -1.20
C SER A 37 -16.24 5.71 -0.36
N PHE A 38 -16.51 5.14 0.82
CA PHE A 38 -17.36 5.79 1.81
C PHE A 38 -16.66 7.04 2.39
N LYS A 39 -17.34 8.20 2.31
CA LYS A 39 -16.85 9.50 2.80
C LYS A 39 -15.44 9.87 2.30
N ASP A 40 -15.13 9.52 1.06
CA ASP A 40 -13.81 9.82 0.44
C ASP A 40 -12.61 9.31 1.27
N SER A 41 -12.80 8.22 2.01
CA SER A 41 -11.78 7.63 2.86
C SER A 41 -10.63 7.03 2.04
N LEU A 42 -9.39 7.34 2.43
CA LEU A 42 -8.18 6.72 1.89
C LEU A 42 -7.98 5.26 2.34
N SER A 43 -8.84 4.77 3.23
CA SER A 43 -8.72 3.44 3.80
C SER A 43 -9.23 2.38 2.80
N TRP A 44 -8.38 1.39 2.47
CA TRP A 44 -8.74 0.33 1.52
C TRP A 44 -10.00 -0.43 1.89
N ASN A 45 -10.24 -0.68 3.19
CA ASN A 45 -11.43 -1.40 3.63
C ASN A 45 -12.70 -0.54 3.73
N MET A 46 -12.63 0.74 3.33
CA MET A 46 -13.78 1.63 3.16
C MET A 46 -14.15 1.83 1.68
N ARG A 47 -13.47 1.13 0.76
CA ARG A 47 -13.81 1.09 -0.66
C ARG A 47 -15.07 0.27 -0.87
N PHE A 48 -15.97 0.76 -1.72
CA PHE A 48 -17.18 0.01 -2.07
C PHE A 48 -16.82 -1.09 -3.04
N LEU A 49 -16.97 -2.35 -2.63
CA LEU A 49 -16.70 -3.51 -3.48
C LEU A 49 -17.83 -3.70 -4.51
N ILE A 50 -17.81 -2.88 -5.55
CA ILE A 50 -18.77 -2.85 -6.65
C ILE A 50 -18.03 -2.89 -7.98
N LEU A 51 -18.68 -3.41 -9.03
CA LEU A 51 -18.14 -3.42 -10.38
C LEU A 51 -18.12 -1.98 -10.95
N THR A 52 -16.94 -1.39 -10.92
CA THR A 52 -16.62 -0.05 -11.42
C THR A 52 -15.16 -0.03 -11.87
N ASP A 53 -14.72 1.10 -12.42
CA ASP A 53 -13.31 1.29 -12.75
C ASP A 53 -12.44 1.11 -11.50
N LEU A 54 -11.31 0.41 -11.68
CA LEU A 54 -10.39 0.14 -10.58
C LEU A 54 -9.13 0.99 -10.73
N GLU A 55 -8.76 1.65 -9.64
CA GLU A 55 -7.48 2.32 -9.48
C GLU A 55 -6.40 1.33 -9.06
N ILE A 56 -5.28 1.34 -9.79
CA ILE A 56 -4.07 0.58 -9.46
C ILE A 56 -3.17 1.48 -8.60
N PRO A 57 -2.83 1.10 -7.34
CA PRO A 57 -1.92 1.86 -6.50
C PRO A 57 -0.58 2.08 -7.17
N TYR A 58 0.07 3.23 -6.93
CA TYR A 58 1.33 3.57 -7.57
C TYR A 58 2.40 2.49 -7.39
N ILE A 59 2.58 1.96 -6.18
CA ILE A 59 3.59 0.95 -5.95
C ILE A 59 3.35 -0.30 -6.80
N ILE A 60 2.09 -0.71 -6.98
CA ILE A 60 1.73 -1.84 -7.85
C ILE A 60 2.09 -1.51 -9.30
N ARG A 61 1.74 -0.31 -9.78
CA ARG A 61 2.12 0.14 -11.13
C ARG A 61 3.63 0.05 -11.34
N TYR A 62 4.43 0.58 -10.41
CA TYR A 62 5.88 0.57 -10.50
C TYR A 62 6.49 -0.84 -10.42
N ILE A 63 5.91 -1.74 -9.60
CA ILE A 63 6.33 -3.13 -9.52
C ILE A 63 6.18 -3.82 -10.87
N PHE A 64 5.03 -3.66 -11.54
CA PHE A 64 4.80 -4.29 -12.84
C PHE A 64 5.60 -3.64 -13.97
N LEU A 65 5.86 -2.33 -13.89
CA LEU A 65 6.74 -1.63 -14.83
C LEU A 65 8.22 -2.01 -14.66
N ASN A 66 8.60 -2.57 -13.52
CA ASN A 66 9.95 -3.01 -13.20
C ASN A 66 10.07 -4.54 -13.08
N ASP A 67 9.22 -5.28 -13.79
CA ASP A 67 9.25 -6.75 -13.86
C ASP A 67 9.35 -7.43 -12.49
N PHE A 68 8.56 -6.93 -11.54
CA PHE A 68 8.43 -7.41 -10.17
C PHE A 68 9.64 -7.13 -9.24
N ASP A 69 10.62 -6.35 -9.67
CA ASP A 69 11.67 -5.84 -8.77
C ASP A 69 11.10 -4.74 -7.86
N TRP A 70 10.66 -5.16 -6.67
CA TRP A 70 10.06 -4.25 -5.69
C TRP A 70 11.05 -3.19 -5.18
N ARG A 71 12.36 -3.49 -5.10
CA ARG A 71 13.37 -2.53 -4.62
C ARG A 71 13.53 -1.41 -5.64
N LYS A 72 13.61 -1.78 -6.92
CA LYS A 72 13.64 -0.81 -8.03
C LYS A 72 12.34 -0.02 -8.12
N ALA A 73 11.19 -0.67 -7.96
CA ALA A 73 9.89 -0.02 -7.96
C ALA A 73 9.74 1.05 -6.86
N VAL A 74 10.10 0.71 -5.62
CA VAL A 74 10.13 1.66 -4.49
C VAL A 74 11.06 2.82 -4.82
N LYS A 75 12.31 2.54 -5.19
CA LYS A 75 13.31 3.57 -5.48
C LYS A 75 12.86 4.52 -6.60
N GLU A 76 12.31 3.99 -7.70
CA GLU A 76 11.85 4.81 -8.82
C GLU A 76 10.62 5.65 -8.47
N TYR A 77 9.66 5.11 -7.73
CA TYR A 77 8.49 5.88 -7.29
C TYR A 77 8.91 7.06 -6.40
N PHE A 78 9.71 6.81 -5.36
CA PHE A 78 10.13 7.88 -4.45
C PHE A 78 11.00 8.92 -5.16
N LYS A 79 11.90 8.48 -6.06
CA LYS A 79 12.63 9.41 -6.93
C LYS A 79 11.69 10.26 -7.80
N LYS A 80 10.61 9.68 -8.33
CA LYS A 80 9.63 10.40 -9.18
C LYS A 80 8.92 11.52 -8.43
N ILE A 81 8.60 11.34 -7.14
CA ILE A 81 7.91 12.34 -6.33
C ILE A 81 8.86 13.40 -5.72
N GLY A 82 10.17 13.30 -5.99
CA GLY A 82 11.16 14.31 -5.62
C GLY A 82 12.02 13.96 -4.41
N GLU A 83 11.97 12.72 -3.91
CA GLU A 83 12.75 12.33 -2.74
C GLU A 83 14.26 12.29 -3.03
N LYS A 84 15.04 12.91 -2.14
CA LYS A 84 16.49 13.07 -2.29
C LYS A 84 17.27 11.78 -2.01
N LYS A 85 16.73 10.92 -1.15
CA LYS A 85 17.32 9.63 -0.74
C LYS A 85 16.28 8.52 -0.94
N PRO A 86 15.99 8.12 -2.19
CA PRO A 86 14.99 7.08 -2.46
C PRO A 86 15.42 5.70 -1.92
N GLU A 87 16.72 5.46 -1.72
CA GLU A 87 17.27 4.24 -1.13
C GLU A 87 16.80 4.04 0.31
N ASP A 88 16.64 5.12 1.09
CA ASP A 88 16.15 5.04 2.47
C ASP A 88 14.76 4.39 2.51
N PHE A 89 13.89 4.66 1.52
CA PHE A 89 12.56 4.04 1.46
C PHE A 89 12.61 2.54 1.19
N VAL A 90 13.61 2.05 0.45
CA VAL A 90 13.76 0.60 0.23
C VAL A 90 13.99 -0.11 1.56
N GLU A 91 14.89 0.43 2.39
CA GLU A 91 15.18 -0.14 3.70
C GLU A 91 14.05 0.12 4.72
N ILE A 92 13.38 1.27 4.67
CA ILE A 92 12.18 1.54 5.46
C ILE A 92 11.08 0.51 5.13
N VAL A 93 10.75 0.30 3.86
CA VAL A 93 9.74 -0.67 3.43
C VAL A 93 10.11 -2.08 3.90
N LYS A 94 11.38 -2.48 3.74
CA LYS A 94 11.88 -3.77 4.23
C LYS A 94 11.69 -3.93 5.74
N LYS A 95 12.04 -2.90 6.53
CA LYS A 95 11.86 -2.92 7.99
C LYS A 95 10.39 -2.92 8.39
N ILE A 96 9.55 -2.17 7.69
CA ILE A 96 8.09 -2.17 7.87
C ILE A 96 7.55 -3.58 7.68
N VAL A 97 7.90 -4.24 6.57
CA VAL A 97 7.47 -5.60 6.28
C VAL A 97 7.99 -6.58 7.36
N LYS A 98 9.20 -6.41 7.87
CA LYS A 98 9.76 -7.28 8.92
C LYS A 98 9.12 -7.09 10.30
N ARG A 99 8.76 -5.85 10.68
CA ARG A 99 8.19 -5.54 12.00
C ARG A 99 6.67 -5.71 12.06
N ARG A 100 6.00 -5.83 10.92
CA ARG A 100 4.55 -5.96 10.84
C ARG A 100 4.03 -7.14 11.67
N ASN A 101 2.81 -7.00 12.17
CA ASN A 101 2.03 -8.12 12.67
C ASN A 101 0.97 -8.52 11.62
N LYS A 102 1.14 -9.71 11.03
CA LYS A 102 0.36 -10.18 9.86
C LYS A 102 0.45 -9.21 8.68
N PHE A 103 -0.56 -8.36 8.49
CA PHE A 103 -0.61 -7.34 7.43
C PHE A 103 -0.61 -5.92 7.99
N LEU A 104 -0.52 -5.77 9.32
CA LEU A 104 -0.65 -4.50 10.01
C LEU A 104 0.68 -4.02 10.58
N ILE A 105 0.86 -2.71 10.61
CA ILE A 105 1.96 -2.05 11.32
C ILE A 105 1.43 -0.81 12.03
N SER A 106 1.98 -0.50 13.21
CA SER A 106 1.60 0.71 13.95
C SER A 106 2.38 1.93 13.47
N GLY A 107 1.80 3.12 13.65
CA GLY A 107 2.48 4.38 13.42
C GLY A 107 3.70 4.58 14.33
N ASN A 108 3.67 3.99 15.53
CA ASN A 108 4.83 3.98 16.43
C ASN A 108 5.98 3.17 15.85
N ASP A 109 5.72 1.96 15.33
CA ASP A 109 6.75 1.14 14.67
C ASP A 109 7.34 1.85 13.46
N ILE A 110 6.50 2.51 12.65
CA ILE A 110 6.98 3.31 11.51
C ILE A 110 7.82 4.47 12.00
N THR A 111 7.43 5.13 13.09
CA THR A 111 8.20 6.25 13.67
C THR A 111 9.57 5.78 14.14
N ASP A 112 9.64 4.65 14.84
CA ASP A 112 10.90 4.05 15.28
C ASP A 112 11.80 3.72 14.09
N ILE A 113 11.23 3.16 13.02
CA ILE A 113 11.97 2.91 11.78
C ILE A 113 12.48 4.23 11.18
N CYS A 114 11.67 5.27 11.10
CA CYS A 114 12.05 6.56 10.49
C CYS A 114 13.17 7.26 11.26
N MET A 115 13.18 7.14 12.59
CA MET A 115 14.25 7.69 13.43
C MET A 115 15.64 7.12 13.07
N GLU A 116 15.71 5.84 12.69
CA GLU A 116 16.97 5.20 12.25
C GLU A 116 17.57 5.85 10.99
N PHE A 117 16.75 6.54 10.18
CA PHE A 117 17.17 7.24 8.96
C PHE A 117 17.19 8.76 9.12
N GLY A 118 16.91 9.28 10.33
CA GLY A 118 16.82 10.71 10.59
C GLY A 118 15.71 11.40 9.79
N ARG A 119 14.57 10.72 9.57
CA ARG A 119 13.45 11.21 8.77
C ARG A 119 12.23 11.53 9.63
N ASP A 120 11.47 12.53 9.18
CA ASP A 120 10.18 12.86 9.77
C ASP A 120 9.17 11.75 9.46
N SER A 121 8.61 11.14 10.51
CA SER A 121 7.70 10.01 10.36
C SER A 121 6.35 10.41 9.76
N GLY A 122 5.89 11.65 10.00
CA GLY A 122 4.66 12.17 9.42
C GLY A 122 4.74 12.29 7.91
N VAL A 123 5.85 12.84 7.40
CA VAL A 123 6.15 12.93 5.97
C VAL A 123 6.24 11.53 5.35
N VAL A 124 7.06 10.64 5.93
CA VAL A 124 7.23 9.28 5.40
C VAL A 124 5.90 8.51 5.38
N ILE A 125 5.08 8.59 6.43
CA ILE A 125 3.75 7.96 6.45
C ILE A 125 2.86 8.52 5.34
N ALA A 126 2.86 9.84 5.11
CA ALA A 126 2.07 10.45 4.06
C ALA A 126 2.50 9.97 2.67
N GLU A 127 3.80 9.86 2.41
CA GLU A 127 4.31 9.40 1.13
C GLU A 127 4.10 7.89 0.91
N LEU A 128 4.25 7.07 1.95
CA LEU A 128 3.94 5.63 1.89
C LEU A 128 2.45 5.40 1.59
N LYS A 129 1.55 6.25 2.13
CA LYS A 129 0.13 6.25 1.78
C LYS A 129 -0.09 6.65 0.33
N GLY A 130 0.52 7.76 -0.11
CA GLY A 130 0.44 8.23 -1.49
C GLY A 130 0.93 7.18 -2.49
N ALA A 131 1.95 6.40 -2.12
CA ALA A 131 2.46 5.29 -2.92
C ALA A 131 1.49 4.10 -3.00
N GLY A 132 0.56 3.99 -2.05
CA GLY A 132 -0.23 2.78 -1.84
C GLY A 132 0.58 1.60 -1.27
N ILE A 133 1.67 1.90 -0.54
CA ILE A 133 2.44 0.91 0.22
C ILE A 133 1.70 0.58 1.51
N ILE A 134 1.12 1.59 2.16
CA ILE A 134 0.27 1.44 3.33
C ILE A 134 -1.07 2.15 3.14
N SER A 135 -2.06 1.74 3.91
CA SER A 135 -3.36 2.40 4.02
C SER A 135 -3.74 2.50 5.50
N PRO A 136 -4.40 3.58 5.96
CA PRO A 136 -5.05 3.59 7.27
C PRO A 136 -5.91 2.34 7.43
N TYR A 137 -5.77 1.62 8.55
CA TYR A 137 -6.63 0.48 8.85
C TYR A 137 -7.85 0.97 9.62
N TRP A 138 -8.99 1.11 8.94
CA TRP A 138 -10.25 1.42 9.59
C TRP A 138 -10.95 0.13 10.01
N GLY A 139 -11.90 0.19 10.94
CA GLY A 139 -12.67 -0.98 11.35
C GLY A 139 -13.86 -0.57 12.20
N CYS A 140 -14.62 -1.55 12.70
CA CYS A 140 -15.61 -1.26 13.73
C CYS A 140 -14.85 -0.68 14.95
N GLY A 141 -15.14 0.56 15.35
CA GLY A 141 -14.26 1.36 16.23
C GLY A 141 -13.81 0.68 17.52
N LYS A 142 -14.60 -0.28 18.05
CA LYS A 142 -14.22 -1.09 19.21
C LYS A 142 -13.08 -2.09 18.92
N LEU A 143 -13.06 -2.71 17.73
CA LEU A 143 -12.02 -3.66 17.33
C LEU A 143 -10.72 -2.92 17.03
N THR A 144 -10.78 -1.82 16.26
CA THR A 144 -9.59 -1.01 15.95
C THR A 144 -8.97 -0.45 17.22
N ALA A 145 -9.77 0.13 18.13
CA ALA A 145 -9.27 0.63 19.41
C ALA A 145 -8.65 -0.48 20.27
N LYS A 146 -9.18 -1.71 20.22
CA LYS A 146 -8.58 -2.86 20.92
C LYS A 146 -7.23 -3.23 20.32
N LEU A 147 -7.13 -3.28 19.00
CA LEU A 147 -5.87 -3.58 18.30
C LEU A 147 -4.83 -2.49 18.54
N GLU A 148 -5.21 -1.21 18.49
CA GLU A 148 -4.31 -0.08 18.77
C GLU A 148 -3.77 -0.10 20.20
N LYS A 149 -4.58 -0.54 21.18
CA LYS A 149 -4.09 -0.75 22.55
C LYS A 149 -3.05 -1.86 22.67
N ILE A 150 -3.13 -2.89 21.82
CA ILE A 150 -2.23 -4.06 21.87
C ILE A 150 -0.95 -3.80 21.07
N TYR A 151 -1.08 -3.19 19.90
CA TYR A 151 -0.01 -3.10 18.90
C TYR A 151 0.53 -1.67 18.73
N GLY A 152 -0.04 -0.68 19.42
CA GLY A 152 0.21 0.73 19.15
C GLY A 152 -0.70 1.28 18.06
N GLY A 153 -0.91 2.60 18.07
CA GLY A 153 -1.76 3.30 17.12
C GLY A 153 -1.09 4.56 16.57
N PRO A 154 -1.56 5.11 15.44
CA PRO A 154 -2.61 4.55 14.57
C PRO A 154 -2.15 3.29 13.83
N LEU A 155 -3.09 2.46 13.37
CA LEU A 155 -2.77 1.25 12.59
C LEU A 155 -2.84 1.46 11.08
N TYR A 156 -1.95 0.77 10.36
CA TYR A 156 -1.89 0.76 8.91
C TYR A 156 -1.89 -0.67 8.37
N GLU A 157 -2.66 -0.94 7.31
CA GLU A 157 -2.52 -2.15 6.49
C GLU A 157 -1.44 -1.92 5.44
N ILE A 158 -0.55 -2.89 5.28
CA ILE A 158 0.50 -2.89 4.24
C ILE A 158 -0.03 -3.63 3.01
N ASN A 159 0.36 -3.16 1.82
CA ASN A 159 0.02 -3.82 0.56
C ASN A 159 0.45 -5.30 0.56
N ARG A 160 -0.50 -6.21 0.41
CA ARG A 160 -0.27 -7.66 0.55
C ARG A 160 0.59 -8.23 -0.57
N PHE A 161 0.40 -7.75 -1.80
CA PHE A 161 1.24 -8.16 -2.92
C PHE A 161 2.70 -7.73 -2.71
N LEU A 162 2.93 -6.52 -2.21
CA LEU A 162 4.28 -6.05 -1.86
C LEU A 162 4.92 -6.91 -0.76
N ILE A 163 4.17 -7.27 0.30
CA ILE A 163 4.67 -8.17 1.35
C ILE A 163 5.23 -9.45 0.74
N LYS A 164 4.45 -10.11 -0.12
CA LYS A 164 4.86 -11.38 -0.75
C LYS A 164 6.16 -11.22 -1.52
N LEU A 165 6.32 -10.14 -2.28
CA LEU A 165 7.55 -9.86 -3.04
C LEU A 165 8.76 -9.61 -2.13
N VAL A 166 8.56 -8.88 -1.03
CA VAL A 166 9.64 -8.60 -0.08
C VAL A 166 10.11 -9.88 0.62
N GLU A 167 9.19 -10.80 0.96
CA GLU A 167 9.50 -12.06 1.64
C GLU A 167 10.17 -13.11 0.76
N LEU A 168 10.08 -12.97 -0.57
CA LEU A 168 10.78 -13.84 -1.52
C LEU A 168 12.27 -13.48 -1.70
N THR A 169 12.77 -12.43 -1.04
CA THR A 169 14.14 -11.92 -1.20
C THR A 169 14.86 -11.67 0.12
#